data_AF-A0A357VVS0-F1
#
_entry.id   AF-A0A357VVS0-F1
#
_cell.length_a   1.000
_cell.length_b   1.000
_cell.length_c   1.000
_cell.angle_alpha   90.00
_cell.angle_beta   90.00
_cell.angle_gamma   90.00
#
_symmetry.space_group_name_H-M   'P 1'
#
loop_
_entity.id
_entity.type
_entity.pdbx_description
1 polymer ?
#
loop_
_entity_poly.entity_id
_entity_poly.type
_entity_poly.pdbx_seq_one_letter_code
_entity_poly.pdbx_strand_id
1 'polypeptide(L)'
;RIDYIFTPTGRKKVAHGKDLTAVKTIFGTGGILSRSKYNKEIFESLKQLKNSDDLLLPPKDVTFAYDKNYIFANIGVIANLDKEIAKKILQSDLEWV
;
A
#
# COMPACT_ATOMS: atom_id res chain seq x y z
N ARG A 1 5.67 -4.02 15.34
CA ARG A 1 6.29 -3.96 16.70
C ARG A 1 7.63 -4.68 16.63
N ILE A 2 8.66 -4.16 17.29
CA ILE A 2 9.97 -4.81 17.36
C ILE A 2 10.12 -5.37 18.78
N ASP A 3 10.44 -6.65 18.89
CA ASP A 3 10.76 -7.29 20.16
C ASP A 3 12.21 -7.82 20.15
N TYR A 4 12.79 -7.91 21.34
CA TYR A 4 14.11 -8.49 21.55
C TYR A 4 13.97 -9.81 22.29
N ILE A 5 14.50 -10.88 21.71
CA ILE A 5 14.55 -12.20 22.34
C ILE A 5 15.99 -12.55 22.67
N PHE A 6 16.21 -13.16 23.83
CA PHE A 6 17.54 -13.59 24.27
C PHE A 6 17.69 -15.08 24.00
N THR A 7 18.63 -15.44 23.13
CA THR A 7 18.94 -16.82 22.74
C THR A 7 20.30 -17.23 23.30
N PRO A 8 20.65 -18.53 23.34
CA PRO A 8 22.00 -18.97 23.69
C PRO A 8 23.11 -18.36 22.81
N THR A 9 22.76 -17.92 21.60
CA THR A 9 23.65 -17.20 20.67
C THR A 9 23.64 -15.68 20.85
N GLY A 10 22.97 -15.15 21.88
CA GLY A 10 22.87 -13.72 22.17
C GLY A 10 21.50 -13.11 21.85
N ARG A 11 21.43 -11.76 21.89
CA ARG A 11 20.20 -10.99 21.66
C ARG A 11 19.84 -10.99 20.17
N LYS A 12 18.68 -11.54 19.82
CA LYS A 12 18.07 -11.43 18.49
C LYS A 12 16.93 -10.42 18.50
N LYS A 13 16.75 -9.77 17.36
CA LYS A 13 15.69 -8.80 17.11
C LYS A 13 14.64 -9.44 16.21
N VAL A 14 13.36 -9.27 16.55
CA VAL A 14 12.24 -9.86 15.81
C VAL A 14 11.25 -8.76 15.45
N ALA A 15 10.90 -8.68 14.17
CA ALA A 15 9.87 -7.79 13.67
C ALA A 15 8.52 -8.52 13.64
N HIS A 16 7.49 -7.90 14.22
CA HIS A 16 6.11 -8.39 14.22
C HIS A 16 5.23 -7.48 13.37
N GLY A 17 4.47 -8.08 12.44
CA GLY A 17 3.52 -7.40 11.57
C GLY A 17 3.26 -8.20 10.29
N LYS A 18 2.48 -7.62 9.38
CA LYS A 18 2.44 -8.10 8.00
C LYS A 18 3.76 -7.77 7.32
N ASP A 19 4.25 -8.70 6.52
CA ASP A 19 5.40 -8.44 5.67
C ASP A 19 4.99 -7.67 4.42
N LEU A 20 5.38 -6.39 4.32
CA LEU A 20 5.10 -5.54 3.17
C LEU A 20 6.30 -5.41 2.22
N THR A 21 7.42 -6.11 2.48
CA THR A 21 8.65 -5.98 1.68
C THR A 21 8.48 -6.39 0.21
N ALA A 22 7.48 -7.24 -0.08
CA ALA A 22 7.14 -7.67 -1.45
C ALA A 22 6.11 -6.77 -2.16
N VAL A 23 5.60 -5.74 -1.49
CA VAL A 23 4.59 -4.82 -2.07
C VAL A 23 5.24 -3.98 -3.16
N LYS A 24 4.69 -4.06 -4.37
CA LYS A 24 5.19 -3.31 -5.55
C LYS A 24 4.39 -2.03 -5.83
N THR A 25 3.14 -1.99 -5.38
CA THR A 25 2.23 -0.88 -5.65
C THR A 25 1.35 -0.64 -4.43
N ILE A 26 1.16 0.63 -4.09
CA ILE A 26 0.23 1.07 -3.05
C ILE A 26 -0.87 1.88 -3.73
N PHE A 27 -2.12 1.47 -3.50
CA PHE A 27 -3.30 2.16 -4.00
C PHE A 27 -3.93 3.03 -2.90
N GLY A 28 -4.11 4.32 -3.20
CA GLY A 28 -4.81 5.26 -2.34
C GLY A 28 -6.29 5.27 -2.65
N THR A 29 -7.09 4.72 -1.74
CA THR A 29 -8.56 4.77 -1.79
C THR A 29 -9.10 5.38 -0.49
N GLY A 30 -10.37 5.78 -0.47
CA GLY A 30 -10.96 6.53 0.64
C GLY A 30 -11.01 8.03 0.34
N GLY A 31 -11.97 8.74 0.94
CA GLY A 31 -12.18 10.16 0.67
C GLY A 31 -10.91 11.03 0.83
N ILE A 32 -10.08 10.75 1.83
CA ILE A 32 -8.85 11.52 2.07
C ILE A 32 -7.73 11.23 1.06
N LEU A 33 -7.64 10.01 0.52
CA LEU A 33 -6.61 9.65 -0.46
C LEU A 33 -7.06 9.92 -1.90
N SER A 34 -8.36 9.83 -2.18
CA SER A 34 -8.92 10.04 -3.52
C SER A 34 -9.28 11.50 -3.81
N ARG A 35 -9.70 12.30 -2.80
CA ARG A 35 -10.31 13.64 -3.05
C ARG A 35 -9.63 14.79 -2.33
N SER A 36 -8.68 14.53 -1.44
CA SER A 36 -7.95 15.59 -0.74
C SER A 36 -6.96 16.28 -1.67
N LYS A 37 -6.84 17.60 -1.54
CA LYS A 37 -5.73 18.36 -2.15
C LYS A 37 -4.35 17.96 -1.60
N TYR A 38 -4.32 17.27 -0.45
CA TYR A 38 -3.11 16.82 0.23
C TYR A 38 -2.73 15.37 -0.10
N ASN A 39 -3.42 14.74 -1.06
CA ASN A 39 -3.23 13.32 -1.35
C ASN A 39 -1.79 13.00 -1.79
N LYS A 40 -1.19 13.87 -2.59
CA LYS A 40 0.21 13.76 -3.04
C LYS A 40 1.18 13.84 -1.87
N GLU A 41 1.00 14.79 -0.95
CA GLU A 41 1.85 14.94 0.23
C GLU A 41 1.79 13.71 1.14
N ILE A 42 0.61 13.09 1.28
CA ILE A 42 0.48 11.83 2.02
C ILE A 42 1.34 10.74 1.37
N PHE A 43 1.28 10.60 0.05
CA PHE A 43 2.09 9.60 -0.67
C PHE A 43 3.60 9.90 -0.63
N GLU A 44 3.99 11.16 -0.77
CA GLU A 44 5.39 11.56 -0.61
C GLU A 44 5.90 11.30 0.81
N SER A 45 5.06 11.47 1.84
CA SER A 45 5.44 11.13 3.22
C SER A 45 5.74 9.65 3.40
N LEU A 46 5.07 8.76 2.64
CA LEU A 46 5.34 7.31 2.67
C LEU A 46 6.72 6.98 2.09
N LYS A 47 7.17 7.70 1.05
CA LYS A 47 8.53 7.55 0.49
C LYS A 47 9.61 7.98 1.47
N GLN A 48 9.28 8.87 2.40
CA GLN A 48 10.20 9.37 3.42
C GLN A 48 10.31 8.47 4.66
N LEU A 49 9.52 7.39 4.74
CA LEU A 49 9.65 6.41 5.81
C LEU A 49 11.07 5.84 5.78
N LYS A 50 11.77 5.97 6.90
CA LYS A 50 13.08 5.37 7.05
C LYS A 50 12.92 3.85 6.99
N ASN A 51 13.40 3.25 5.91
CA ASN A 51 13.68 1.81 5.88
C ASN A 51 14.82 1.54 6.87
N SER A 52 14.50 1.36 8.14
CA SER A 52 15.38 0.61 9.03
C SER A 52 15.24 -0.86 8.66
N ASP A 53 16.33 -1.62 8.68
CA ASP A 53 16.37 -3.07 8.41
C ASP A 53 15.41 -3.89 9.31
N ASP A 54 14.85 -3.25 10.33
CA ASP A 54 13.96 -3.83 11.33
C ASP A 54 12.47 -3.66 11.04
N LEU A 55 12.11 -3.00 9.95
CA LEU A 55 10.73 -2.72 9.58
C LEU A 55 10.36 -3.48 8.30
N LEU A 56 9.23 -4.18 8.35
CA LEU A 56 8.67 -4.91 7.21
C LEU A 56 7.87 -3.97 6.29
N LEU A 57 8.53 -2.92 5.79
CA LEU A 57 7.91 -1.87 4.96
C LEU A 57 8.11 -2.15 3.45
N PRO A 58 7.25 -1.55 2.60
CA PRO A 58 7.46 -1.56 1.15
C PRO A 58 8.83 -0.99 0.75
N PRO A 59 9.40 -1.45 -0.38
CA PRO A 59 10.67 -0.94 -0.88
C PRO A 59 10.52 0.51 -1.36
N LYS A 60 11.65 1.23 -1.50
CA LYS A 60 11.64 2.66 -1.87
C LYS A 60 11.12 2.93 -3.29
N ASP A 61 11.21 1.94 -4.17
CA ASP A 61 10.77 1.98 -5.56
C ASP A 61 9.30 1.53 -5.75
N VAL A 62 8.55 1.39 -4.64
CA VAL A 62 7.11 1.12 -4.69
C VAL A 62 6.38 2.19 -5.52
N THR A 63 5.49 1.75 -6.40
CA THR A 63 4.67 2.65 -7.22
C THR A 63 3.39 3.04 -6.49
N PHE A 64 2.84 4.20 -6.86
CA PHE A 64 1.64 4.74 -6.23
C PHE A 64 0.57 5.00 -7.29
N ALA A 65 -0.67 4.70 -6.94
CA ALA A 65 -1.84 5.04 -7.75
C ALA A 65 -3.04 5.36 -6.87
N TYR A 66 -3.99 6.11 -7.41
CA TYR A 66 -5.23 6.48 -6.75
C TYR A 66 -6.43 5.75 -7.34
N ASP A 67 -7.40 5.47 -6.47
CA ASP A 67 -8.80 5.25 -6.82
C ASP A 67 -9.42 6.63 -7.13
N LYS A 68 -9.34 7.06 -8.39
CA LYS A 68 -9.61 8.43 -8.81
C LYS A 68 -11.04 8.86 -8.52
N ASN A 69 -12.01 8.01 -8.86
CA ASN A 69 -13.42 8.33 -8.68
C ASN A 69 -13.99 7.82 -7.35
N TYR A 70 -13.17 7.13 -6.55
CA TYR A 70 -13.55 6.49 -5.29
C TYR A 70 -14.59 5.37 -5.50
N ILE A 71 -14.31 4.47 -6.45
CA ILE A 71 -15.21 3.41 -6.93
C ILE A 71 -14.60 2.00 -6.86
N PHE A 72 -13.45 1.79 -6.23
CA PHE A 72 -12.87 0.44 -6.11
C PHE A 72 -13.80 -0.58 -5.46
N ALA A 73 -14.57 -0.17 -4.46
CA ALA A 73 -15.57 -1.04 -3.83
C ALA A 73 -16.64 -1.50 -4.85
N ASN A 74 -17.15 -0.58 -5.66
CA ASN A 74 -18.11 -0.87 -6.73
C ASN A 74 -17.52 -1.80 -7.79
N ILE A 75 -16.27 -1.56 -8.20
CA ILE A 75 -15.54 -2.44 -9.12
C ILE A 75 -15.42 -3.85 -8.54
N GLY A 76 -15.13 -3.97 -7.25
CA GLY A 76 -15.08 -5.26 -6.56
C GLY A 76 -16.41 -6.02 -6.61
N VAL A 77 -17.54 -5.33 -6.48
CA VAL A 77 -18.87 -5.94 -6.66
C VAL A 77 -19.07 -6.43 -8.09
N ILE A 78 -18.75 -5.58 -9.09
CA ILE A 78 -18.86 -5.93 -10.53
C ILE A 78 -17.99 -7.15 -10.87
N ALA A 79 -16.80 -7.26 -10.27
CA ALA A 79 -15.87 -8.37 -10.52
C ALA A 79 -16.42 -9.75 -10.13
N ASN A 80 -17.44 -9.81 -9.26
CA ASN A 80 -18.14 -11.06 -8.95
C ASN A 80 -19.04 -11.53 -10.10
N LEU A 81 -19.47 -10.61 -10.99
CA LEU A 81 -20.32 -10.89 -12.13
C LEU A 81 -19.50 -11.02 -13.42
N ASP A 82 -18.62 -10.04 -13.67
CA ASP A 82 -17.77 -9.99 -14.85
C ASP A 82 -16.41 -9.37 -14.51
N LYS A 83 -15.38 -10.23 -14.47
CA LYS A 83 -14.01 -9.84 -14.17
C LYS A 83 -13.37 -8.99 -15.26
N GLU A 84 -13.73 -9.20 -16.52
CA GLU A 84 -13.14 -8.47 -17.65
C GLU A 84 -13.67 -7.05 -17.71
N ILE A 85 -14.97 -6.86 -17.48
CA ILE A 85 -15.56 -5.51 -17.35
C ILE A 85 -14.98 -4.80 -16.13
N ALA A 86 -14.93 -5.46 -14.97
CA ALA A 86 -14.36 -4.86 -13.76
C ALA A 86 -12.90 -4.42 -13.97
N LYS A 87 -12.10 -5.23 -14.66
CA LYS A 87 -10.71 -4.90 -15.01
C LYS A 87 -10.63 -3.68 -15.94
N LYS A 88 -11.49 -3.59 -16.95
CA LYS A 88 -11.53 -2.42 -17.86
C LYS A 88 -11.89 -1.14 -17.09
N ILE A 89 -12.87 -1.22 -16.19
CA ILE A 89 -13.27 -0.07 -15.36
C ILE A 89 -12.12 0.32 -14.44
N LEU A 90 -11.48 -0.63 -13.76
CA LEU A 90 -10.31 -0.39 -12.92
C LEU A 90 -9.19 0.32 -13.69
N GLN A 91 -8.85 -0.17 -14.88
CA GLN A 91 -7.82 0.44 -15.72
C GLN A 91 -8.15 1.88 -16.13
N SER A 92 -9.44 2.18 -16.35
CA SER A 92 -9.89 3.54 -16.67
C SER A 92 -9.95 4.48 -15.46
N ASP A 93 -10.12 3.93 -14.25
CA ASP A 93 -10.23 4.69 -13.01
C ASP A 93 -8.85 4.98 -12.38
N LEU A 94 -7.88 4.08 -12.54
CA LEU A 94 -6.55 4.22 -11.96
C LEU A 94 -5.84 5.52 -12.39
N GLU A 95 -5.39 6.30 -11.41
CA GLU A 95 -4.53 7.47 -11.62
C GLU A 95 -3.17 7.25 -10.98
N TRP A 96 -2.13 7.06 -11.79
CA TRP A 96 -0.75 6.86 -11.34
C TRP A 96 -0.08 8.17 -10.90
N VAL A 97 0.83 8.08 -9.93
CA VAL A 97 1.60 9.22 -9.38
C VAL A 97 3.02 9.22 -9.89
#